data_AF-A0ABD6DM26-F1
#
_entry.id   AF-A0ABD6DM26-F1
#
_cell.length_a   1.000
_cell.length_b   1.000
_cell.length_c   1.000
_cell.angle_alpha   90.00
_cell.angle_beta   90.00
_cell.angle_gamma   90.00
#
_symmetry.space_group_name_H-M   'P 1'
#
loop_
_entity.id
_entity.type
_entity.pdbx_description
1 polymer ?
#
loop_
_entity_poly.entity_id
_entity_poly.type
_entity_poly.pdbx_seq_one_letter_code
_entity_poly.pdbx_strand_id
1 'polypeptide(L)'
;MWVPVIAVGLCGLLGVGLVQLWRGRLTTSNGRDQLLADARYRTPGEPVGRDAAANLAIVALELLALALAAVLVGYLLVETALSPALKLLFAGTYGVAAILIARAAYVRLGLPVPGPADVDDPQTLDDLTDSLAESLGRPTAAEFEALYAAMTTARGDGPGPDVVTVALVAAARADMDVATVEYWAATNGIASPATVANRRDELATAGVLKADCFELARSEFQDAPAGDVASVTTTLLS
;
A
#
# COMPACT_ATOMS: atom_id res chain seq x y z
N MET A 1 17.14 14.75 -37.62
CA MET A 1 18.19 14.45 -36.60
C MET A 1 17.63 14.12 -35.22
N TRP A 2 16.40 14.53 -34.87
CA TRP A 2 15.85 14.35 -33.52
C TRP A 2 15.19 13.00 -33.23
N VAL A 3 14.71 12.29 -34.26
CA VAL A 3 13.99 10.99 -34.10
C VAL A 3 14.85 9.91 -33.38
N PRO A 4 16.14 9.70 -33.72
CA PRO A 4 16.97 8.72 -33.01
C PRO A 4 17.19 9.09 -31.55
N VAL A 5 17.34 10.39 -31.25
CA VAL A 5 17.52 10.90 -29.88
C VAL A 5 16.28 10.63 -29.03
N ILE A 6 15.09 10.89 -29.59
CA ILE A 6 13.83 10.65 -28.88
C ILE A 6 13.58 9.14 -28.70
N ALA A 7 13.91 8.33 -29.71
CA ALA A 7 13.82 6.87 -29.61
C ALA A 7 14.71 6.31 -28.48
N VAL A 8 15.97 6.77 -28.40
CA VAL A 8 16.88 6.37 -27.31
C VAL A 8 16.35 6.82 -25.94
N GLY A 9 15.81 8.04 -25.84
CA GLY A 9 15.19 8.55 -24.61
C GLY A 9 14.00 7.71 -24.15
N LEU A 10 13.11 7.32 -25.08
CA LEU A 10 11.95 6.48 -24.78
C LEU A 10 12.35 5.05 -24.41
N CYS A 11 13.35 4.46 -25.07
CA CYS A 11 13.91 3.17 -24.68
C CYS A 11 14.54 3.24 -23.28
N GLY A 12 15.22 4.33 -22.94
CA GLY A 12 15.75 4.58 -21.60
C GLY A 12 14.66 4.63 -20.53
N LEU A 13 13.57 5.37 -20.80
CA LEU A 13 12.41 5.44 -19.91
C LEU A 13 11.71 4.08 -19.72
N LEU A 14 11.55 3.33 -20.80
CA LEU A 14 11.01 1.98 -20.72
C LEU A 14 11.94 1.06 -19.91
N GLY A 15 13.26 1.20 -20.07
CA GLY A 15 14.26 0.52 -19.25
C GLY A 15 14.13 0.86 -17.76
N VAL A 16 13.93 2.14 -17.41
CA VAL A 16 13.65 2.55 -16.03
C VAL A 16 12.38 1.88 -15.51
N GLY A 17 11.29 1.92 -16.27
CA GLY A 17 10.04 1.23 -15.90
C GLY A 17 10.21 -0.28 -15.70
N LEU A 18 10.98 -0.94 -16.57
CA LEU A 18 11.29 -2.38 -16.46
C LEU A 18 12.18 -2.70 -15.26
N VAL A 19 13.12 -1.83 -14.90
CA VAL A 19 13.92 -1.98 -13.67
C VAL A 19 13.05 -1.87 -12.43
N GLN A 20 12.07 -0.96 -12.42
CA GLN A 20 11.11 -0.86 -11.31
C GLN A 20 10.25 -2.13 -11.20
N LEU A 21 9.79 -2.67 -12.34
CA LEU A 21 9.09 -3.96 -12.43
C LEU A 21 9.97 -5.10 -11.87
N TRP A 22 11.21 -5.21 -12.33
CA TRP A 22 12.14 -6.26 -11.90
C TRP A 22 12.48 -6.19 -10.41
N ARG A 23 12.61 -4.98 -9.86
CA ARG A 23 12.87 -4.77 -8.42
C ARG A 23 11.64 -5.02 -7.54
N GLY A 24 10.52 -5.49 -8.10
CA GLY A 24 9.28 -5.69 -7.34
C GLY A 24 8.65 -4.39 -6.82
N ARG A 25 9.10 -3.22 -7.31
CA ARG A 25 8.63 -1.91 -6.81
C ARG A 25 7.26 -1.50 -7.33
N LEU A 26 6.58 -2.41 -8.03
CA LEU A 26 5.18 -2.27 -8.42
C LEU A 26 4.22 -2.95 -7.44
N THR A 27 4.77 -3.73 -6.49
CA THR A 27 4.02 -4.43 -5.44
C THR A 27 4.50 -3.92 -4.07
N THR A 28 3.62 -3.97 -3.07
CA THR A 28 3.80 -3.40 -1.72
C THR A 28 4.73 -4.22 -0.81
N SER A 29 5.44 -5.22 -1.35
CA SER A 29 6.15 -6.26 -0.59
C SER A 29 7.29 -5.81 0.32
N ASN A 30 7.70 -4.54 0.30
CA ASN A 30 8.75 -4.04 1.19
C ASN A 30 8.39 -2.67 1.74
N GLY A 31 7.85 -2.66 2.95
CA GLY A 31 7.33 -1.45 3.55
C GLY A 31 8.36 -0.40 3.98
N ARG A 32 9.65 -0.75 3.99
CA ARG A 32 10.76 0.10 4.50
C ARG A 32 11.08 1.35 3.66
N ASP A 33 10.26 1.74 2.69
CA ASP A 33 10.56 2.81 1.72
C ASP A 33 9.36 3.74 1.38
N GLN A 34 8.28 3.73 2.18
CA GLN A 34 7.06 4.49 1.87
C GLN A 34 7.08 5.93 2.44
N LEU A 35 7.14 6.92 1.56
CA LEU A 35 7.38 8.33 1.91
C LEU A 35 6.25 9.00 2.72
N LEU A 36 4.98 8.69 2.43
CA LEU A 36 3.85 9.28 3.17
C LEU A 36 3.63 8.65 4.55
N ALA A 37 3.94 7.36 4.69
CA ALA A 37 3.98 6.71 6.00
C ALA A 37 5.04 7.42 6.86
N ASP A 38 6.29 7.47 6.39
CA ASP A 38 7.38 8.14 7.10
C ASP A 38 7.12 9.63 7.42
N ALA A 39 6.48 10.36 6.51
CA ALA A 39 6.23 11.80 6.71
C ALA A 39 5.15 12.08 7.77
N ARG A 40 4.14 11.21 7.91
CA ARG A 40 3.02 11.42 8.83
C ARG A 40 3.37 11.11 10.29
N TYR A 41 4.28 10.16 10.53
CA TYR A 41 4.73 9.80 11.89
C TYR A 41 6.03 10.52 12.30
N ARG A 42 6.56 11.40 11.44
CA ARG A 42 7.71 12.23 11.77
C ARG A 42 7.32 13.33 12.77
N THR A 43 8.18 13.58 13.75
CA THR A 43 8.01 14.75 14.61
C THR A 43 8.22 16.06 13.81
N PRO A 44 7.31 17.06 13.93
CA PRO A 44 7.47 18.33 13.24
C PRO A 44 8.83 18.99 13.54
N GLY A 45 9.62 19.26 12.49
CA GLY A 45 10.94 19.89 12.60
C GLY A 45 12.13 18.93 12.56
N GLU A 46 11.90 17.62 12.56
CA GLU A 46 12.97 16.64 12.36
C GLU A 46 13.42 16.61 10.88
N PRO A 47 14.74 16.58 10.59
CA PRO A 47 15.22 16.52 9.22
C PRO A 47 14.78 15.23 8.51
N VAL A 48 14.50 15.32 7.21
CA VAL A 48 14.16 14.16 6.39
C VAL A 48 15.34 13.19 6.38
N GLY A 49 15.09 11.92 6.72
CA GLY A 49 16.11 10.88 6.68
C GLY A 49 16.73 10.76 5.29
N ARG A 50 18.00 10.36 5.23
CA ARG A 50 18.78 10.29 3.98
C ARG A 50 18.10 9.43 2.92
N ASP A 51 17.51 8.31 3.33
CA ASP A 51 16.87 7.36 2.43
C ASP A 51 15.53 7.90 1.90
N ALA A 52 14.72 8.53 2.76
CA ALA A 52 13.51 9.23 2.35
C ALA A 52 13.81 10.40 1.38
N ALA A 53 14.87 11.18 1.63
CA ALA A 53 15.28 12.25 0.73
C ALA A 53 15.75 11.71 -0.64
N ALA A 54 16.49 10.59 -0.64
CA ALA A 54 16.92 9.93 -1.87
C ALA A 54 15.72 9.38 -2.66
N ASN A 55 14.76 8.74 -1.98
CA ASN A 55 13.55 8.21 -2.61
C ASN A 55 12.69 9.33 -3.23
N LEU A 56 12.52 10.46 -2.52
CA LEU A 56 11.82 11.63 -3.04
C LEU A 56 12.51 12.20 -4.29
N ALA A 57 13.84 12.32 -4.26
CA ALA A 57 14.61 12.81 -5.39
C ALA A 57 14.48 11.89 -6.62
N ILE A 58 14.50 10.56 -6.41
CA ILE A 58 14.31 9.60 -7.49
C ILE A 58 12.90 9.74 -8.10
N VAL A 59 11.85 9.81 -7.28
CA VAL A 59 10.47 9.99 -7.77
C VAL A 59 10.34 11.30 -8.55
N ALA A 60 10.90 12.40 -8.05
CA ALA A 60 10.87 13.69 -8.73
C ALA A 60 11.58 13.64 -10.10
N LEU A 61 12.74 12.98 -10.18
CA LEU A 61 13.48 12.81 -11.42
C LEU A 61 12.72 11.93 -12.43
N GLU A 62 12.10 10.84 -11.97
CA GLU A 62 11.29 9.94 -12.80
C GLU A 62 10.05 10.67 -13.38
N LEU A 63 9.35 11.46 -12.56
CA LEU A 63 8.21 12.26 -13.01
C LEU A 63 8.63 13.38 -13.97
N LEU A 64 9.77 14.03 -13.72
CA LEU A 64 10.32 15.04 -14.63
C LEU A 64 10.67 14.41 -16.00
N ALA A 65 11.31 13.25 -16.00
CA ALA A 65 11.65 12.52 -17.22
C ALA A 65 10.39 12.12 -18.01
N LEU A 66 9.34 11.68 -17.32
CA LEU A 66 8.03 11.43 -17.94
C LEU A 66 7.42 12.69 -18.57
N ALA A 67 7.41 13.81 -17.85
CA ALA A 67 6.86 15.06 -18.37
C ALA A 67 7.61 15.53 -19.62
N LEU A 68 8.95 15.45 -19.62
CA LEU A 68 9.76 15.78 -20.79
C LEU A 68 9.47 14.84 -21.97
N ALA A 69 9.33 13.53 -21.72
CA ALA A 69 8.97 12.58 -22.77
C ALA A 69 7.55 12.79 -23.31
N ALA A 70 6.60 13.20 -22.47
CA ALA A 70 5.25 13.56 -22.89
C ALA A 70 5.28 14.71 -23.93
N VAL A 71 6.06 15.75 -23.65
CA VAL A 71 6.25 16.90 -24.55
C VAL A 71 6.88 16.45 -25.86
N LEU A 72 7.93 15.61 -25.80
CA LEU A 72 8.62 15.11 -26.99
C LEU A 72 7.72 14.20 -27.85
N VAL A 73 6.93 13.33 -27.23
CA VAL A 73 5.96 12.48 -27.94
C VAL A 73 4.85 13.34 -28.54
N GLY A 74 4.33 14.32 -27.81
CA GLY A 74 3.36 15.28 -28.33
C GLY A 74 3.86 16.02 -29.57
N TYR A 75 5.12 16.45 -29.56
CA TYR A 75 5.78 17.04 -30.74
C TYR A 75 5.81 16.05 -31.93
N LEU A 76 6.22 14.79 -31.70
CA LEU A 76 6.28 13.77 -32.74
C LEU A 76 4.92 13.40 -33.34
N LEU A 77 3.83 13.53 -32.58
CA LEU A 77 2.48 13.24 -33.08
C LEU A 77 2.04 14.27 -34.13
N VAL A 78 2.45 15.53 -33.99
CA VAL A 78 2.12 16.62 -34.92
C VAL A 78 3.09 16.69 -36.11
N GLU A 79 4.30 16.13 -35.97
CA GLU A 79 5.31 16.07 -37.04
C GLU A 79 4.79 15.32 -38.28
N THR A 80 4.79 15.99 -39.44
CA THR A 80 4.19 15.45 -40.68
C THR A 80 5.12 14.48 -41.41
N ALA A 81 6.42 14.55 -41.14
CA ALA A 81 7.43 13.69 -41.76
C ALA A 81 7.46 12.25 -41.21
N LEU A 82 6.78 11.97 -40.09
CA LEU A 82 6.72 10.62 -39.51
C LEU A 82 5.54 9.80 -40.03
N SER A 83 5.80 8.52 -40.30
CA SER A 83 4.74 7.58 -40.64
C SER A 83 3.78 7.35 -39.46
N PRO A 84 2.49 7.06 -39.71
CA PRO A 84 1.52 6.78 -38.66
C PRO A 84 1.93 5.63 -37.74
N ALA A 85 2.53 4.58 -38.29
CA ALA A 85 3.00 3.42 -37.52
C ALA A 85 4.08 3.80 -36.50
N LEU A 86 5.01 4.69 -36.88
CA LEU A 86 6.10 5.12 -35.99
C LEU A 86 5.57 6.04 -34.87
N LYS A 87 4.59 6.89 -35.17
CA LYS A 87 3.88 7.70 -34.16
C LYS A 87 3.19 6.82 -33.12
N LEU A 88 2.51 5.77 -33.57
CA LEU A 88 1.79 4.83 -32.72
C LEU A 88 2.76 4.04 -31.83
N LEU A 89 3.91 3.62 -32.37
CA LEU A 89 4.99 2.98 -31.61
C LEU A 89 5.53 3.89 -30.49
N PHE A 90 5.83 5.15 -30.78
CA PHE A 90 6.34 6.08 -29.77
C PHE A 90 5.31 6.39 -28.69
N ALA A 91 4.05 6.62 -29.08
CA ALA A 91 2.96 6.83 -28.13
C ALA A 91 2.72 5.60 -27.24
N GLY A 92 2.73 4.40 -27.81
CA GLY A 92 2.58 3.14 -27.06
C GLY A 92 3.74 2.90 -26.10
N THR A 93 4.97 3.10 -26.55
CA THR A 93 6.18 2.96 -25.72
C THR A 93 6.14 3.93 -24.53
N TYR A 94 5.78 5.18 -24.78
CA TYR A 94 5.58 6.18 -23.72
C TYR A 94 4.48 5.76 -22.75
N GLY A 95 3.33 5.29 -23.26
CA GLY A 95 2.22 4.85 -22.43
C GLY A 95 2.61 3.72 -21.45
N VAL A 96 3.34 2.71 -21.94
CA VAL A 96 3.85 1.62 -21.10
C VAL A 96 4.83 2.15 -20.05
N ALA A 97 5.81 2.98 -20.45
CA ALA A 97 6.76 3.56 -19.51
C ALA A 97 6.06 4.43 -18.44
N ALA A 98 5.07 5.23 -18.86
CA ALA A 98 4.27 6.07 -17.97
C ALA A 98 3.51 5.25 -16.93
N ILE A 99 2.87 4.14 -17.32
CA ILE A 99 2.16 3.27 -16.38
C ILE A 99 3.12 2.66 -15.36
N LEU A 100 4.27 2.13 -15.81
CA LEU A 100 5.24 1.48 -14.92
C LEU A 100 5.85 2.48 -13.92
N ILE A 101 6.27 3.64 -14.41
CA ILE A 101 6.89 4.68 -13.57
C ILE A 101 5.84 5.30 -12.64
N ALA A 102 4.65 5.63 -13.14
CA ALA A 102 3.59 6.19 -12.30
C ALA A 102 3.17 5.21 -11.18
N ARG A 103 3.08 3.92 -11.48
CA ARG A 103 2.79 2.89 -10.47
C ARG A 103 3.93 2.75 -9.45
N ALA A 104 5.18 2.79 -9.88
CA ALA A 104 6.33 2.77 -8.96
C ALA A 104 6.37 4.02 -8.06
N ALA A 105 6.10 5.20 -8.62
CA ALA A 105 5.98 6.44 -7.86
C ALA A 105 4.82 6.37 -6.86
N TYR A 106 3.67 5.85 -7.27
CA TYR A 106 2.50 5.64 -6.42
C TYR A 106 2.83 4.79 -5.19
N VAL A 107 3.47 3.64 -5.40
CA VAL A 107 3.88 2.72 -4.33
C VAL A 107 4.92 3.37 -3.41
N ARG A 108 5.93 4.08 -3.96
CA ARG A 108 6.94 4.78 -3.13
C ARG A 108 6.39 5.95 -2.34
N LEU A 109 5.37 6.62 -2.89
CA LEU A 109 4.66 7.63 -2.13
C LEU A 109 3.87 7.00 -0.98
N GLY A 110 3.65 5.69 -0.97
CA GLY A 110 2.84 5.01 0.05
C GLY A 110 1.37 5.41 -0.04
N LEU A 111 0.91 5.70 -1.26
CA LEU A 111 -0.51 5.89 -1.51
C LEU A 111 -1.20 4.51 -1.44
N PRO A 112 -2.39 4.41 -0.83
CA PRO A 112 -3.09 3.14 -0.67
C PRO A 112 -3.35 2.51 -2.04
N VAL A 113 -2.85 1.30 -2.30
CA VAL A 113 -3.16 0.61 -3.57
C VAL A 113 -4.66 0.29 -3.59
N PRO A 114 -5.45 0.81 -4.55
CA PRO A 114 -6.86 0.45 -4.64
C PRO A 114 -6.95 -1.00 -5.09
N GLY A 115 -7.26 -1.88 -4.15
CA GLY A 115 -7.63 -3.27 -4.42
C GLY A 115 -8.10 -3.91 -3.12
N PRO A 116 -9.08 -4.83 -3.17
CA PRO A 116 -9.16 -5.82 -2.11
C PRO A 116 -7.79 -6.48 -2.09
N ALA A 117 -7.07 -6.38 -0.97
CA ALA A 117 -5.93 -7.25 -0.79
C ALA A 117 -6.52 -8.66 -0.79
N ASP A 118 -6.44 -9.36 -1.93
CA ASP A 118 -6.73 -10.79 -2.03
C ASP A 118 -5.65 -11.48 -1.17
N VAL A 119 -5.86 -11.44 0.15
CA VAL A 119 -5.00 -12.05 1.17
C VAL A 119 -5.30 -13.56 1.26
N ASP A 120 -6.05 -14.08 0.30
CA ASP A 120 -6.28 -15.51 0.10
C ASP A 120 -5.01 -16.24 -0.40
N ASP A 121 -3.93 -15.51 -0.74
CA ASP A 121 -2.60 -16.08 -0.96
C ASP A 121 -1.83 -16.30 0.36
N PRO A 122 -1.50 -17.55 0.74
CA PRO A 122 -0.81 -17.86 2.00
C PRO A 122 0.54 -17.16 2.17
N GLN A 123 1.29 -16.97 1.07
CA GLN A 123 2.59 -16.28 1.13
C GLN A 123 2.42 -14.80 1.50
N THR A 124 1.36 -14.19 1.00
CA THR A 124 1.02 -12.80 1.34
C THR A 124 0.63 -12.67 2.82
N LEU A 125 -0.06 -13.65 3.41
CA LEU A 125 -0.41 -13.63 4.84
C LEU A 125 0.81 -13.84 5.75
N ASP A 126 1.73 -14.74 5.39
CA ASP A 126 2.96 -14.98 6.13
C ASP A 126 3.84 -13.71 6.15
N ASP A 127 4.06 -13.08 5.00
CA ASP A 127 4.82 -11.82 4.88
C ASP A 127 4.20 -10.70 5.73
N LEU A 128 2.87 -10.61 5.76
CA LEU A 128 2.13 -9.64 6.58
C LEU A 128 2.29 -9.92 8.08
N THR A 129 2.26 -11.18 8.47
CA THR A 129 2.40 -11.62 9.87
C THR A 129 3.80 -11.35 10.38
N ASP A 130 4.83 -11.62 9.57
CA ASP A 130 6.22 -11.29 9.89
C ASP A 130 6.42 -9.77 10.05
N SER A 131 5.86 -8.98 9.14
CA SER A 131 5.90 -7.51 9.22
C SER A 131 5.16 -6.97 10.45
N LEU A 132 4.03 -7.59 10.81
CA LEU A 132 3.29 -7.25 12.02
C LEU A 132 4.06 -7.66 13.28
N ALA A 133 4.78 -8.79 13.26
CA ALA A 133 5.65 -9.21 14.35
C ALA A 133 6.84 -8.25 14.56
N GLU A 134 7.40 -7.70 13.49
CA GLU A 134 8.43 -6.65 13.55
C GLU A 134 7.89 -5.34 14.12
N SER A 135 6.67 -4.95 13.75
CA SER A 135 6.11 -3.62 14.06
C SER A 135 5.33 -3.57 15.38
N LEU A 136 4.52 -4.59 15.65
CA LEU A 136 3.60 -4.68 16.78
C LEU A 136 4.01 -5.74 17.82
N GLY A 137 5.01 -6.56 17.49
CA GLY A 137 5.51 -7.62 18.37
C GLY A 137 4.87 -8.98 18.09
N ARG A 138 5.64 -10.04 18.39
CA ARG A 138 5.23 -11.44 18.18
C ARG A 138 3.90 -11.84 18.85
N PRO A 139 3.57 -11.40 20.08
CA PRO A 139 2.28 -11.75 20.68
C PRO A 139 1.09 -11.23 19.87
N THR A 140 1.14 -9.98 19.43
CA THR A 140 0.08 -9.35 18.63
C THR A 140 -0.02 -9.98 17.24
N ALA A 141 1.11 -10.39 16.64
CA ALA A 141 1.13 -11.11 15.37
C ALA A 141 0.46 -12.49 15.45
N ALA A 142 0.73 -13.24 16.52
CA ALA A 142 0.06 -14.52 16.74
C ALA A 142 -1.46 -14.33 16.96
N GLU A 143 -1.85 -13.26 17.67
CA GLU A 143 -3.26 -12.91 17.86
C GLU A 143 -3.95 -12.54 16.55
N PHE A 144 -3.27 -11.75 15.70
CA PHE A 144 -3.73 -11.41 14.36
C PHE A 144 -3.96 -12.67 13.51
N GLU A 145 -2.99 -13.58 13.47
CA GLU A 145 -3.09 -14.84 12.71
C GLU A 145 -4.27 -15.69 13.19
N ALA A 146 -4.44 -15.81 14.51
CA ALA A 146 -5.55 -16.56 15.12
C ALA A 146 -6.92 -15.94 14.78
N LEU A 147 -7.05 -14.61 14.87
CA LEU A 147 -8.28 -13.89 14.52
C LEU A 147 -8.56 -13.98 13.02
N TYR A 148 -7.54 -13.85 12.17
CA TYR A 148 -7.67 -13.96 10.71
C TYR A 148 -8.21 -15.35 10.34
N ALA A 149 -7.55 -16.42 10.79
CA ALA A 149 -7.98 -17.79 10.52
C ALA A 149 -9.41 -18.08 11.03
N ALA A 150 -9.76 -17.56 12.21
CA ALA A 150 -11.10 -17.71 12.78
C ALA A 150 -12.17 -16.97 11.96
N MET A 151 -11.91 -15.74 11.53
CA MET A 151 -12.86 -14.98 10.71
C MET A 151 -13.01 -15.57 9.31
N THR A 152 -11.93 -16.06 8.70
CA THR A 152 -11.97 -16.81 7.43
C THR A 152 -12.86 -18.04 7.56
N THR A 153 -12.69 -18.81 8.64
CA THR A 153 -13.52 -20.00 8.91
C THR A 153 -15.00 -19.62 9.10
N ALA A 154 -15.28 -18.53 9.82
CA ALA A 154 -16.65 -18.07 10.07
C ALA A 154 -17.37 -17.56 8.82
N ARG A 155 -16.64 -17.01 7.83
CA ARG A 155 -17.19 -16.50 6.57
C ARG A 155 -17.45 -17.58 5.52
N GLY A 156 -16.77 -18.72 5.57
CA GLY A 156 -16.88 -19.76 4.55
C GLY A 156 -16.26 -19.34 3.22
N ASP A 157 -16.89 -19.68 2.09
CA ASP A 157 -16.37 -19.47 0.72
C ASP A 157 -16.40 -17.99 0.23
N GLY A 158 -16.55 -17.03 1.14
CA GLY A 158 -16.54 -15.59 0.82
C GLY A 158 -15.11 -15.02 0.76
N PRO A 159 -14.97 -13.74 0.35
CA PRO A 159 -13.68 -13.06 0.42
C PRO A 159 -13.14 -13.06 1.86
N GLY A 160 -11.83 -13.27 2.01
CA GLY A 160 -11.14 -13.25 3.29
C GLY A 160 -11.46 -12.01 4.16
N PRO A 161 -11.28 -12.10 5.48
CA PRO A 161 -11.52 -10.99 6.38
C PRO A 161 -10.61 -9.81 6.04
N ASP A 162 -11.13 -8.60 6.22
CA ASP A 162 -10.35 -7.39 5.95
C ASP A 162 -9.17 -7.29 6.92
N VAL A 163 -7.96 -7.25 6.37
CA VAL A 163 -6.70 -7.26 7.13
C VAL A 163 -6.62 -6.11 8.13
N VAL A 164 -7.09 -4.92 7.74
CA VAL A 164 -7.07 -3.74 8.64
C VAL A 164 -7.99 -3.98 9.83
N THR A 165 -9.16 -4.58 9.61
CA THR A 165 -10.11 -4.91 10.66
C THR A 165 -9.50 -5.88 11.66
N VAL A 166 -8.88 -6.97 11.18
CA VAL A 166 -8.23 -7.96 12.05
C VAL A 166 -7.08 -7.33 12.84
N ALA A 167 -6.25 -6.51 12.19
CA ALA A 167 -5.13 -5.81 12.83
C ALA A 167 -5.60 -4.82 13.92
N LEU A 168 -6.68 -4.07 13.67
CA LEU A 168 -7.26 -3.17 14.67
C LEU A 168 -7.78 -3.93 15.90
N VAL A 169 -8.46 -5.05 15.71
CA VAL A 169 -8.97 -5.87 16.82
C VAL A 169 -7.82 -6.52 17.61
N ALA A 170 -6.81 -7.07 16.92
CA ALA A 170 -5.63 -7.65 17.57
C ALA A 170 -4.85 -6.61 18.39
N ALA A 171 -4.63 -5.42 17.82
CA ALA A 171 -3.94 -4.33 18.50
C ALA A 171 -4.72 -3.80 19.71
N ALA A 172 -6.04 -3.66 19.60
CA ALA A 172 -6.89 -3.24 20.72
C ALA A 172 -6.88 -4.28 21.87
N ARG A 173 -6.84 -5.58 21.56
CA ARG A 173 -6.67 -6.65 22.56
C ARG A 173 -5.31 -6.60 23.27
N ALA A 174 -4.28 -6.18 22.54
CA ALA A 174 -2.92 -6.04 23.05
C ALA A 174 -2.62 -4.67 23.71
N ASP A 175 -3.64 -3.82 23.90
CA ASP A 175 -3.52 -2.47 24.49
C ASP A 175 -2.49 -1.58 23.76
N MET A 176 -2.45 -1.71 22.43
CA MET A 176 -1.53 -0.94 21.58
C MET A 176 -2.18 0.35 21.09
N ASP A 177 -1.35 1.35 20.77
CA ASP A 177 -1.85 2.59 20.15
C ASP A 177 -2.29 2.35 18.69
N VAL A 178 -3.43 2.94 18.31
CA VAL A 178 -3.95 2.93 16.94
C VAL A 178 -2.93 3.51 15.95
N ALA A 179 -2.12 4.48 16.38
CA ALA A 179 -1.06 5.05 15.55
C ALA A 179 -0.06 3.99 15.06
N THR A 180 0.15 2.92 15.85
CA THR A 180 1.00 1.78 15.48
C THR A 180 0.40 0.98 14.33
N VAL A 181 -0.92 0.73 14.38
CA VAL A 181 -1.64 0.02 13.31
C VAL A 181 -1.69 0.87 12.05
N GLU A 182 -1.95 2.18 12.18
CA GLU A 182 -1.94 3.09 11.04
C GLU A 182 -0.56 3.13 10.37
N TYR A 183 0.53 3.18 11.16
CA TYR A 183 1.90 3.15 10.64
C TYR A 183 2.18 1.83 9.93
N TRP A 184 1.86 0.68 10.54
CA TRP A 184 2.05 -0.63 9.93
C TRP A 184 1.26 -0.77 8.62
N ALA A 185 -0.02 -0.41 8.62
CA ALA A 185 -0.88 -0.54 7.44
C ALA A 185 -0.43 0.36 6.29
N ALA A 186 0.00 1.59 6.60
CA ALA A 186 0.57 2.51 5.63
C ALA A 186 1.89 1.95 5.10
N THR A 187 2.83 1.59 5.98
CA THR A 187 4.16 1.07 5.64
C THR A 187 4.06 -0.16 4.76
N ASN A 188 3.11 -1.06 4.98
CA ASN A 188 2.92 -2.26 4.15
C ASN A 188 2.01 -2.03 2.93
N GLY A 189 1.57 -0.79 2.69
CA GLY A 189 0.72 -0.44 1.55
C GLY A 189 -0.67 -1.11 1.57
N ILE A 190 -1.11 -1.56 2.75
CA ILE A 190 -2.39 -2.24 2.97
C ILE A 190 -3.52 -1.22 2.95
N ALA A 191 -3.35 -0.11 3.67
CA ALA A 191 -4.36 0.91 3.79
C ALA A 191 -3.74 2.27 4.14
N SER A 192 -4.40 3.34 3.70
CA SER A 192 -4.02 4.68 4.16
C SER A 192 -4.45 4.89 5.60
N PRO A 193 -3.82 5.79 6.34
CA PRO A 193 -4.27 6.10 7.70
C PRO A 193 -5.70 6.66 7.75
N ALA A 194 -6.19 7.33 6.69
CA ALA A 194 -7.59 7.75 6.61
C ALA A 194 -8.53 6.54 6.46
N THR A 195 -8.11 5.53 5.71
CA THR A 195 -8.82 4.25 5.59
C THR A 195 -8.85 3.52 6.94
N VAL A 196 -7.73 3.47 7.65
CA VAL A 196 -7.65 2.87 8.99
C VAL A 196 -8.54 3.62 9.98
N ALA A 197 -8.52 4.96 9.98
CA ALA A 197 -9.39 5.78 10.82
C ALA A 197 -10.88 5.55 10.52
N ASN A 198 -11.27 5.53 9.24
CA ASN A 198 -12.64 5.21 8.84
C ASN A 198 -13.05 3.80 9.32
N ARG A 199 -12.17 2.80 9.16
CA ARG A 199 -12.44 1.43 9.61
C ARG A 199 -12.54 1.33 11.13
N ARG A 200 -11.71 2.07 11.87
CA ARG A 200 -11.85 2.20 13.33
C ARG A 200 -13.22 2.78 13.70
N ASP A 201 -13.66 3.84 13.01
CA ASP A 201 -14.94 4.49 13.28
C ASP A 201 -16.13 3.57 12.92
N GLU A 202 -15.99 2.76 11.87
CA GLU A 202 -16.94 1.68 11.54
C GLU A 202 -17.00 0.62 12.65
N LEU A 203 -15.85 0.17 13.16
CA LEU A 203 -15.78 -0.78 14.27
C LEU A 203 -16.34 -0.21 15.58
N ALA A 204 -16.13 1.08 15.83
CA ALA A 204 -16.71 1.76 16.97
C ALA A 204 -18.23 1.86 16.85
N THR A 205 -18.73 2.18 15.66
CA THR A 205 -20.17 2.23 15.36
C THR A 205 -20.83 0.85 15.49
N ALA A 206 -20.12 -0.20 15.07
CA ALA A 206 -20.55 -1.59 15.19
C ALA A 206 -20.48 -2.11 16.65
N GLY A 207 -19.85 -1.38 17.56
CA GLY A 207 -19.70 -1.78 18.97
C GLY A 207 -18.64 -2.86 19.20
N VAL A 208 -17.64 -2.95 18.31
CA VAL A 208 -16.43 -3.77 18.51
C VAL A 208 -15.39 -2.97 19.29
N LEU A 209 -15.21 -1.69 18.94
CA LEU A 209 -14.33 -0.74 19.64
C LEU A 209 -15.15 0.31 20.40
N LYS A 210 -14.54 0.96 21.39
CA LYS A 210 -15.11 2.14 22.03
C LYS A 210 -15.06 3.34 21.07
N ALA A 211 -15.97 4.28 21.26
CA ALA A 211 -16.09 5.46 20.38
C ALA A 211 -15.10 6.58 20.75
N ASP A 212 -14.65 6.63 22.01
CA ASP A 212 -13.84 7.70 22.58
C ASP A 212 -12.36 7.31 22.77
N CYS A 213 -12.05 6.02 22.70
CA CYS A 213 -10.70 5.48 22.88
C CYS A 213 -10.49 4.21 22.06
N PHE A 214 -9.23 3.89 21.78
CA PHE A 214 -8.86 2.69 21.03
C PHE A 214 -8.75 1.49 21.97
N GLU A 215 -9.90 1.03 22.43
CA GLU A 215 -10.05 -0.16 23.28
C GLU A 215 -11.26 -0.96 22.81
N LEU A 216 -11.32 -2.24 23.18
CA LEU A 216 -12.49 -3.07 22.91
C LEU A 216 -13.73 -2.52 23.65
N ALA A 217 -14.87 -2.50 22.96
CA ALA A 217 -16.13 -2.02 23.54
C ALA A 217 -16.62 -2.91 24.71
N ARG A 218 -16.27 -4.20 24.66
CA ARG A 218 -16.69 -5.19 25.65
C ARG A 218 -15.46 -5.84 26.27
N SER A 219 -15.37 -5.81 27.59
CA SER A 219 -14.27 -6.42 28.34
C SER A 219 -14.19 -7.95 28.17
N GLU A 220 -15.32 -8.59 27.84
CA GLU A 220 -15.36 -10.02 27.48
C GLU A 220 -14.48 -10.34 26.26
N PHE A 221 -14.29 -9.37 25.36
CA PHE A 221 -13.39 -9.54 24.21
C PHE A 221 -11.92 -9.42 24.57
N GLN A 222 -11.52 -9.10 25.80
CA GLN A 222 -10.09 -9.02 26.14
C GLN A 222 -9.49 -10.43 26.24
N ASP A 223 -10.17 -11.32 26.95
CA ASP A 223 -9.68 -12.66 27.27
C ASP A 223 -10.39 -13.77 26.49
N ALA A 224 -11.40 -13.42 25.67
CA ALA A 224 -12.11 -14.39 24.85
C ALA A 224 -11.17 -15.08 23.84
N PRO A 225 -11.44 -16.36 23.49
CA PRO A 225 -10.81 -17.01 22.36
C PRO A 225 -11.00 -16.22 21.06
N ALA A 226 -9.98 -16.22 20.19
CA ALA A 226 -10.02 -15.54 18.90
C ALA A 226 -11.25 -15.95 18.05
N GLY A 227 -11.68 -17.21 18.15
CA GLY A 227 -12.90 -17.73 17.50
C GLY A 227 -14.17 -16.97 17.87
N ASP A 228 -14.35 -16.68 19.16
CA ASP A 228 -15.55 -16.01 19.66
C ASP A 228 -15.56 -14.54 19.25
N VAL A 229 -14.40 -13.87 19.36
CA VAL A 229 -14.22 -12.49 18.91
C VAL A 229 -14.43 -12.37 17.41
N ALA A 230 -13.88 -13.30 16.63
CA ALA A 230 -14.05 -13.35 15.18
C ALA A 230 -15.52 -13.50 14.78
N SER A 231 -16.25 -14.43 15.42
CA SER A 231 -17.67 -14.65 15.15
C SER A 231 -18.49 -13.41 15.46
N VAL A 232 -18.28 -12.78 16.63
CA VAL A 232 -19.04 -11.59 17.03
C VAL A 232 -18.71 -10.39 16.15
N THR A 233 -17.43 -10.16 15.86
CA THR A 233 -16.99 -9.08 14.96
C THR A 233 -17.60 -9.24 13.57
N THR A 234 -17.57 -10.45 13.01
CA THR A 234 -18.17 -10.73 11.70
C THR A 234 -19.68 -10.48 11.70
N THR A 235 -20.37 -10.84 12.79
CA THR A 235 -21.82 -10.61 12.96
C THR A 235 -22.17 -9.13 13.10
N LEU A 236 -21.32 -8.34 13.75
CA LEU A 236 -21.56 -6.89 13.95
C LEU A 236 -21.27 -6.07 12.70
N LEU A 237 -20.48 -6.60 11.76
CA LEU A 237 -20.10 -5.95 10.51
C LEU A 237 -20.96 -6.36 9.30
N SER A 238 -21.84 -7.36 9.44
CA SER A 238 -22.80 -7.78 8.42
C SER A 238 -24.08 -6.95 8.44
#